data_AF-A0AAN7ZR42-F1
#
_entry.id   AF-A0AAN7ZR42-F1
#
_cell.length_a   1.000
_cell.length_b   1.000
_cell.length_c   1.000
_cell.angle_alpha   90.00
_cell.angle_beta   90.00
_cell.angle_gamma   90.00
#
_symmetry.space_group_name_H-M   'P 1'
#
loop_
_entity.id
_entity.type
_entity.pdbx_description
1 polymer ?
#
loop_
_entity_poly.entity_id
_entity_poly.type
_entity_poly.pdbx_seq_one_letter_code
_entity_poly.pdbx_strand_id
1 'polypeptide(L)'
;MSERLDIILFGATGLTGKNCLKYLYKFTKLNGRSLTWGVAGRSKPKLRQVLEECVPQTGEGLTRIPIIVADVNDNDSLNKMTSQARLIVNCCGPFDAYGEAVIIACLETGTHHIDVSGETFFIENMQYKYNRLAAQAGIYIVSACGADSIPGDLGVVFLQQNFKGTLNSVESYIHLDEKEPKTPGPLLNFATWESAIEGIGKLPEISALRKKLFKKKIPNYEPKLPLRPQMYKSDIAKAWAVPFIGADRAVVNRTQRYFYEHENKRPIQVNPYETVDSAASVQFINFYKNIILSLIKYKYGRKLLLSFPSLFTAGMFGFENPSDEKNEKISYNIIFHGVGWDEEVPASDTSFRKPPNKSIIGHVSGMNPGYGLTCICVTLSAIVLLTEPENMPEEGGVYTPGAAFAKTSLVKQLNENGVTFEIKSKI
;
A
#
# COMPACT_ATOMS: atom_id res chain seq x y z
N MET A 1 -12.08 33.75 4.00
CA MET A 1 -11.15 32.72 3.49
C MET A 1 -11.94 31.81 2.57
N SER A 2 -11.44 31.45 1.39
CA SER A 2 -12.10 30.43 0.56
C SER A 2 -12.16 29.13 1.34
N GLU A 3 -13.28 28.41 1.27
CA GLU A 3 -13.43 27.10 1.90
C GLU A 3 -12.37 26.12 1.36
N ARG A 4 -11.72 25.35 2.25
CA ARG A 4 -10.73 24.32 1.86
C ARG A 4 -11.44 23.24 1.05
N LEU A 5 -10.79 22.75 0.00
CA LEU A 5 -11.24 21.54 -0.69
C LEU A 5 -11.19 20.35 0.27
N ASP A 6 -12.04 19.36 0.09
CA ASP A 6 -11.95 18.14 0.88
C ASP A 6 -10.68 17.35 0.50
N ILE A 7 -10.41 17.21 -0.80
CA ILE A 7 -9.28 16.42 -1.31
C ILE A 7 -8.49 17.17 -2.39
N ILE A 8 -7.17 17.16 -2.32
CA ILE A 8 -6.30 17.45 -3.48
C ILE A 8 -5.53 16.18 -3.85
N LEU A 9 -5.63 15.79 -5.12
CA LEU A 9 -4.78 14.76 -5.72
C LEU A 9 -3.47 15.39 -6.22
N PHE A 10 -2.37 15.15 -5.51
CA PHE A 10 -1.04 15.60 -5.90
C PHE A 10 -0.30 14.53 -6.71
N GLY A 11 0.35 14.95 -7.80
CA GLY A 11 0.97 14.04 -8.77
C GLY A 11 0.00 13.56 -9.86
N ALA A 12 -1.05 14.34 -10.15
CA ALA A 12 -2.11 13.96 -11.09
C ALA A 12 -1.65 13.77 -12.55
N THR A 13 -0.46 14.28 -12.92
CA THR A 13 0.14 14.03 -14.25
C THR A 13 0.91 12.72 -14.35
N GLY A 14 1.20 12.05 -13.23
CA GLY A 14 1.81 10.72 -13.21
C GLY A 14 0.78 9.64 -13.54
N LEU A 15 1.22 8.42 -13.88
CA LEU A 15 0.31 7.35 -14.31
C LEU A 15 -0.71 6.97 -13.22
N THR A 16 -0.27 6.76 -11.98
CA THR A 16 -1.16 6.45 -10.85
C THR A 16 -2.12 7.61 -10.56
N GLY A 17 -1.61 8.85 -10.51
CA GLY A 17 -2.44 10.04 -10.30
C GLY A 17 -3.51 10.21 -11.39
N LYS A 18 -3.13 10.11 -12.67
CA LYS A 18 -4.08 10.16 -13.79
C LYS A 18 -5.18 9.11 -13.64
N ASN A 19 -4.83 7.88 -13.28
CA ASN A 19 -5.80 6.81 -13.08
C ASN A 19 -6.69 7.01 -11.85
N CYS A 20 -6.23 7.74 -10.81
CA CYS A 20 -7.06 8.10 -9.66
C CYS A 20 -8.23 9.02 -10.03
N LEU A 21 -8.13 9.82 -11.11
CA LEU A 21 -9.14 10.83 -11.45
C LEU A 21 -10.55 10.24 -11.63
N LYS A 22 -10.67 9.12 -12.35
CA LYS A 22 -11.97 8.46 -12.57
C LYS A 22 -12.57 7.91 -11.28
N TYR A 23 -11.72 7.40 -10.38
CA TYR A 23 -12.15 6.86 -9.09
C TYR A 23 -12.53 7.98 -8.11
N LEU A 24 -11.76 9.07 -8.05
CA LEU A 24 -12.12 10.26 -7.26
C LEU A 24 -13.44 10.84 -7.75
N TYR A 25 -13.61 10.99 -9.06
CA TYR A 25 -14.86 11.48 -9.63
C TYR A 25 -16.06 10.59 -9.27
N LYS A 26 -15.90 9.26 -9.36
CA LYS A 26 -16.95 8.30 -8.99
C LYS A 26 -17.26 8.35 -7.49
N PHE A 27 -16.23 8.25 -6.64
CA PHE A 27 -16.41 8.00 -5.21
C PHE A 27 -16.76 9.24 -4.39
N THR A 28 -16.39 10.43 -4.86
CA THR A 28 -16.78 11.70 -4.22
C THR A 28 -18.29 12.00 -4.35
N LYS A 29 -18.97 11.32 -5.28
CA LYS A 29 -20.42 11.41 -5.53
C LYS A 29 -21.21 10.17 -5.08
N LEU A 30 -20.52 9.06 -4.83
CA LEU A 30 -21.15 7.80 -4.47
C LEU A 30 -21.89 7.93 -3.14
N ASN A 31 -23.02 7.23 -2.98
CA ASN A 31 -23.85 7.24 -1.78
C ASN A 31 -24.35 8.64 -1.36
N GLY A 32 -24.61 9.53 -2.33
CA GLY A 32 -25.12 10.87 -2.09
C GLY A 32 -24.09 11.86 -1.52
N ARG A 33 -22.80 11.50 -1.53
CA ARG A 33 -21.72 12.40 -1.11
C ARG A 33 -21.58 13.58 -2.06
N SER A 34 -21.01 14.66 -1.55
CA SER A 34 -20.66 15.85 -2.34
C SER A 34 -19.31 16.40 -1.85
N LEU A 35 -18.25 15.61 -2.00
CA LEU A 35 -16.90 16.05 -1.62
C LEU A 35 -16.28 16.93 -2.71
N THR A 36 -15.76 18.08 -2.30
CA THR A 36 -15.03 19.00 -3.17
C THR A 36 -13.60 18.50 -3.35
N TRP A 37 -13.07 18.54 -4.57
CA TRP A 37 -11.71 18.08 -4.82
C TRP A 37 -11.03 18.83 -5.95
N GLY A 38 -9.69 18.77 -5.96
CA GLY A 38 -8.81 19.42 -6.91
C GLY A 38 -7.65 18.52 -7.35
N VAL A 39 -6.90 18.97 -8.36
CA VAL A 39 -5.67 18.32 -8.81
C VAL A 39 -4.47 19.24 -8.64
N ALA A 40 -3.32 18.66 -8.33
CA ALA A 40 -2.08 19.39 -8.19
C ALA A 40 -0.87 18.71 -8.83
N GLY A 41 0.06 19.55 -9.27
CA GLY A 41 1.32 19.14 -9.88
C GLY A 41 2.07 20.33 -10.46
N ARG A 42 3.31 20.09 -10.91
CA ARG A 42 4.24 21.16 -11.31
C ARG A 42 3.87 21.91 -12.59
N SER A 43 3.02 21.34 -13.45
CA SER A 43 2.72 21.89 -14.77
C SER A 43 1.22 22.04 -14.99
N LYS A 44 0.72 23.28 -14.86
CA LYS A 44 -0.69 23.63 -15.13
C LYS A 44 -1.17 23.20 -16.53
N PRO A 45 -0.39 23.39 -17.62
CA PRO A 45 -0.79 22.90 -18.94
C PRO A 45 -0.99 21.38 -18.99
N LYS A 46 -0.07 20.61 -18.41
CA LYS A 46 -0.19 19.14 -18.36
C LYS A 46 -1.38 18.69 -17.52
N LEU A 47 -1.66 19.37 -16.40
CA LEU A 47 -2.83 19.08 -15.57
C LEU A 47 -4.14 19.29 -16.35
N ARG A 48 -4.25 20.38 -17.12
CA ARG A 48 -5.41 20.62 -17.99
C ARG A 48 -5.55 19.53 -19.04
N GLN A 49 -4.47 19.20 -19.73
CA GLN A 49 -4.46 18.15 -20.74
C GLN A 49 -4.93 16.82 -20.16
N VAL A 50 -4.45 16.42 -18.98
CA VAL A 50 -4.85 15.17 -18.33
C VAL A 50 -6.34 15.18 -17.95
N LEU A 51 -6.87 16.31 -17.45
CA LEU A 51 -8.30 16.43 -17.16
C LEU A 51 -9.15 16.30 -18.43
N GLU A 52 -8.72 16.92 -19.53
CA GLU A 52 -9.38 16.84 -20.85
C GLU A 52 -9.36 15.40 -21.40
N GLU A 53 -8.22 14.71 -21.31
CA GLU A 53 -8.07 13.30 -21.72
C GLU A 53 -8.98 12.35 -20.93
N CYS A 54 -9.37 12.71 -19.71
CA CYS A 54 -10.24 11.90 -18.86
C CYS A 54 -11.74 12.22 -19.01
N VAL A 55 -12.11 13.27 -19.75
CA VAL A 55 -13.52 13.65 -20.01
C VAL A 55 -14.33 12.48 -20.61
N PRO A 56 -13.84 11.69 -21.60
CA PRO A 56 -14.62 10.58 -22.15
C PRO A 56 -15.05 9.53 -21.11
N GLN A 57 -14.30 9.39 -20.01
CA GLN A 57 -14.55 8.38 -18.97
C GLN A 57 -15.44 8.88 -17.82
N THR A 58 -15.63 10.20 -17.71
CA THR A 58 -16.21 10.84 -16.51
C THR A 58 -17.21 11.97 -16.82
N GLY A 59 -17.32 12.38 -18.09
CA GLY A 59 -18.10 13.53 -18.54
C GLY A 59 -17.38 14.86 -18.34
N GLU A 60 -18.05 15.97 -18.69
CA GLU A 60 -17.46 17.32 -18.65
C GLU A 60 -17.11 17.81 -17.24
N GLY A 61 -17.57 17.12 -16.20
CA GLY A 61 -17.39 17.50 -14.80
C GLY A 61 -15.92 17.66 -14.38
N LEU A 62 -14.97 16.95 -15.02
CA LEU A 62 -13.54 17.08 -14.71
C LEU A 62 -12.94 18.43 -15.14
N THR A 63 -13.48 19.07 -16.18
CA THR A 63 -12.90 20.33 -16.70
C THR A 63 -13.06 21.52 -15.75
N ARG A 64 -13.98 21.40 -14.77
CA ARG A 64 -14.28 22.44 -13.78
C ARG A 64 -13.50 22.26 -12.48
N ILE A 65 -12.66 21.22 -12.40
CA ILE A 65 -11.93 20.90 -11.18
C ILE A 65 -10.81 21.93 -10.94
N PRO A 66 -10.66 22.44 -9.71
CA PRO A 66 -9.55 23.31 -9.35
C PRO A 66 -8.19 22.70 -9.67
N ILE A 67 -7.34 23.49 -10.33
CA ILE A 67 -5.95 23.13 -10.64
C ILE A 67 -5.02 23.98 -9.80
N ILE A 68 -4.16 23.31 -9.03
CA ILE A 68 -3.16 23.95 -8.17
C ILE A 68 -1.76 23.59 -8.66
N VAL A 69 -0.90 24.58 -8.79
CA VAL A 69 0.51 24.34 -9.16
C VAL A 69 1.31 24.13 -7.88
N ALA A 70 2.02 23.00 -7.82
CA ALA A 70 2.89 22.65 -6.71
C ALA A 70 4.10 21.84 -7.22
N ASP A 71 5.28 22.19 -6.76
CA ASP A 71 6.55 21.51 -7.07
C ASP A 71 7.19 21.03 -5.77
N VAL A 72 7.66 19.78 -5.76
CA VAL A 72 8.32 19.16 -4.60
C VAL A 72 9.64 19.84 -4.21
N ASN A 73 10.21 20.66 -5.10
CA ASN A 73 11.41 21.45 -4.84
C ASN A 73 11.11 22.88 -4.36
N ASP A 74 9.83 23.24 -4.20
CA ASP A 74 9.39 24.58 -3.79
C ASP A 74 8.42 24.45 -2.59
N ASN A 75 8.95 24.64 -1.39
CA ASN A 75 8.21 24.54 -0.14
C ASN A 75 7.03 25.51 -0.06
N ASP A 76 7.16 26.73 -0.60
CA ASP A 76 6.07 27.72 -0.59
C ASP A 76 4.91 27.24 -1.48
N SER A 77 5.23 26.60 -2.62
CA SER A 77 4.22 25.98 -3.47
C SER A 77 3.52 24.80 -2.81
N LEU A 78 4.25 23.98 -2.03
CA LEU A 78 3.69 22.86 -1.27
C LEU A 78 2.76 23.39 -0.17
N ASN A 79 3.20 24.37 0.62
CA ASN A 79 2.41 24.99 1.68
C ASN A 79 1.15 25.65 1.13
N LYS A 80 1.24 26.33 -0.01
CA LYS A 80 0.07 26.89 -0.69
C LYS A 80 -0.91 25.82 -1.15
N MET A 81 -0.44 24.67 -1.60
CA MET A 81 -1.30 23.55 -1.98
C MET A 81 -1.98 22.93 -0.76
N THR A 82 -1.20 22.59 0.27
CA THR A 82 -1.69 21.90 1.45
C THR A 82 -2.65 22.76 2.27
N SER A 83 -2.45 24.08 2.32
CA SER A 83 -3.38 25.01 2.99
C SER A 83 -4.77 25.11 2.33
N GLN A 84 -4.91 24.64 1.08
CA GLN A 84 -6.16 24.69 0.32
C GLN A 84 -6.99 23.41 0.39
N ALA A 85 -6.53 22.36 1.08
CA ALA A 85 -7.29 21.11 1.21
C ALA A 85 -7.28 20.56 2.63
N ARG A 86 -8.30 19.75 2.97
CA ARG A 86 -8.39 18.99 4.23
C ARG A 86 -7.52 17.74 4.19
N LEU A 87 -7.37 17.14 3.00
CA LEU A 87 -6.53 15.96 2.77
C LEU A 87 -5.78 16.03 1.44
N ILE A 88 -4.52 15.60 1.44
CA ILE A 88 -3.73 15.35 0.24
C ILE A 88 -3.67 13.85 -0.05
N VAL A 89 -4.06 13.46 -1.26
CA VAL A 89 -3.73 12.17 -1.86
C VAL A 89 -2.45 12.35 -2.66
N ASN A 90 -1.33 11.82 -2.15
CA ASN A 90 -0.01 11.96 -2.75
C ASN A 90 0.34 10.75 -3.62
N CYS A 91 0.33 10.97 -4.94
CA CYS A 91 0.79 10.02 -5.94
C CYS A 91 2.14 10.44 -6.57
N CYS A 92 2.88 11.37 -5.93
CA CYS A 92 4.16 11.87 -6.42
C CYS A 92 5.34 11.14 -5.76
N GLY A 93 5.76 10.02 -6.36
CA GLY A 93 6.98 9.29 -5.99
C GLY A 93 8.18 9.58 -6.91
N PRO A 94 9.36 8.99 -6.65
CA PRO A 94 9.71 8.12 -5.50
C PRO A 94 9.60 8.85 -4.15
N PHE A 95 9.09 8.16 -3.12
CA PHE A 95 8.67 8.81 -1.87
C PHE A 95 9.84 9.11 -0.92
N ASP A 96 10.89 8.29 -0.93
CA ASP A 96 12.14 8.51 -0.22
C ASP A 96 12.81 9.83 -0.64
N ALA A 97 12.58 10.27 -1.89
CA ALA A 97 13.10 11.53 -2.42
C ALA A 97 12.14 12.71 -2.19
N TYR A 98 10.84 12.52 -2.43
CA TYR A 98 9.89 13.64 -2.54
C TYR A 98 8.76 13.63 -1.50
N GLY A 99 8.50 12.49 -0.86
CA GLY A 99 7.36 12.31 0.02
C GLY A 99 7.45 13.11 1.32
N GLU A 100 8.65 13.24 1.88
CA GLU A 100 8.86 13.90 3.18
C GLU A 100 8.50 15.39 3.13
N ALA A 101 8.87 16.11 2.05
CA ALA A 101 8.56 17.53 1.89
C ALA A 101 7.04 17.78 1.89
N VAL A 102 6.27 16.89 1.26
CA VAL A 102 4.80 16.98 1.24
C VAL A 102 4.21 16.74 2.63
N ILE A 103 4.75 15.78 3.39
CA ILE A 103 4.31 15.52 4.77
C ILE A 103 4.59 16.72 5.68
N ILE A 104 5.78 17.33 5.57
CA ILE A 104 6.12 18.54 6.33
C ILE A 104 5.10 19.66 6.04
N ALA A 105 4.83 19.93 4.77
CA ALA A 105 3.85 20.94 4.37
C ALA A 105 2.42 20.62 4.86
N CYS A 106 2.04 19.34 4.94
CA CYS A 106 0.77 18.91 5.51
C CYS A 106 0.69 19.18 7.02
N LEU A 107 1.78 18.90 7.75
CA LEU A 107 1.88 19.17 9.19
C LEU A 107 1.82 20.67 9.49
N GLU A 108 2.51 21.50 8.70
CA GLU A 108 2.54 22.96 8.85
C GLU A 108 1.18 23.63 8.61
N THR A 109 0.33 23.02 7.78
CA THR A 109 -0.94 23.61 7.35
C THR A 109 -2.18 22.95 7.95
N GLY A 110 -2.03 21.94 8.81
CA GLY A 110 -3.18 21.27 9.42
C GLY A 110 -3.94 20.38 8.43
N THR A 111 -3.24 19.65 7.57
CA THR A 111 -3.80 18.88 6.45
C THR A 111 -3.46 17.41 6.58
N HIS A 112 -4.45 16.53 6.40
CA HIS A 112 -4.24 15.08 6.39
C HIS A 112 -3.48 14.63 5.13
N HIS A 113 -2.79 13.50 5.23
CA HIS A 113 -1.97 12.98 4.14
C HIS A 113 -2.22 11.48 3.96
N ILE A 114 -2.38 11.08 2.70
CA ILE A 114 -2.40 9.68 2.29
C ILE A 114 -1.47 9.51 1.09
N ASP A 115 -0.72 8.41 1.03
CA ASP A 115 0.11 8.05 -0.11
C ASP A 115 -0.02 6.59 -0.54
N VAL A 116 0.57 6.26 -1.68
CA VAL A 116 0.65 4.91 -2.26
C VAL A 116 2.05 4.30 -2.14
N SER A 117 2.88 4.77 -1.20
CA SER A 117 4.28 4.35 -1.11
C SER A 117 4.41 2.85 -0.82
N GLY A 118 5.27 2.17 -1.58
CA GLY A 118 5.75 0.81 -1.31
C GLY A 118 7.16 0.78 -0.69
N GLU A 119 7.70 1.94 -0.30
CA GLU A 119 9.10 2.08 0.13
C GLU A 119 9.20 1.93 1.65
N THR A 120 9.64 0.76 2.11
CA THR A 120 9.64 0.42 3.55
C THR A 120 10.43 1.41 4.42
N PHE A 121 11.56 1.92 3.91
CA PHE A 121 12.36 2.90 4.64
C PHE A 121 11.60 4.20 4.84
N PHE A 122 11.06 4.79 3.76
CA PHE A 122 10.19 5.97 3.82
C PHE A 122 9.09 5.79 4.86
N ILE A 123 8.30 4.73 4.72
CA ILE A 123 7.12 4.45 5.55
C ILE A 123 7.46 4.40 7.05
N GLU A 124 8.54 3.70 7.43
CA GLU A 124 8.99 3.62 8.82
C GLU A 124 9.65 4.92 9.30
N ASN A 125 10.36 5.61 8.43
CA ASN A 125 11.09 6.84 8.77
C ASN A 125 10.13 7.99 9.03
N MET A 126 9.03 8.09 8.27
CA MET A 126 7.99 9.08 8.52
C MET A 126 7.34 8.86 9.90
N GLN A 127 7.11 7.62 10.30
CA GLN A 127 6.63 7.34 11.66
C GLN A 127 7.65 7.77 12.72
N TYR A 128 8.92 7.42 12.51
CA TYR A 128 9.99 7.77 13.46
C TYR A 128 10.12 9.29 13.65
N LYS A 129 10.05 10.06 12.57
CA LYS A 129 10.21 11.52 12.60
C LYS A 129 8.95 12.24 13.07
N TYR A 130 7.78 11.84 12.57
CA TYR A 130 6.59 12.70 12.57
C TYR A 130 5.41 12.18 13.38
N ASN A 131 5.42 10.95 13.90
CA ASN A 131 4.25 10.40 14.62
C ASN A 131 3.78 11.30 15.76
N ARG A 132 4.70 11.80 16.59
CA ARG A 132 4.36 12.69 17.71
C ARG A 132 3.83 14.04 17.25
N LEU A 133 4.43 14.63 16.21
CA LEU A 133 4.01 15.93 15.69
C LEU A 133 2.61 15.84 15.06
N ALA A 134 2.36 14.77 14.29
CA ALA A 134 1.07 14.47 13.70
C ALA A 134 -0.02 14.28 14.77
N ALA A 135 0.28 13.52 15.85
CA ALA A 135 -0.62 13.35 16.98
C ALA A 135 -0.97 14.66 17.68
N GLN A 136 0.04 15.49 17.98
CA GLN A 136 -0.15 16.80 18.61
C GLN A 136 -0.97 17.76 17.75
N ALA A 137 -0.86 17.65 16.43
CA ALA A 137 -1.62 18.48 15.49
C ALA A 137 -3.01 17.91 15.15
N GLY A 138 -3.36 16.71 15.60
CA GLY A 138 -4.59 16.03 15.20
C GLY A 138 -4.62 15.65 13.72
N ILE A 139 -3.45 15.44 13.10
CA ILE A 139 -3.29 15.16 11.67
C ILE A 139 -3.04 13.67 11.46
N TYR A 140 -3.81 13.03 10.59
CA TYR A 140 -3.54 11.68 10.10
C TYR A 140 -2.60 11.71 8.89
N ILE A 141 -1.53 10.92 8.98
CA ILE A 141 -0.65 10.55 7.87
C ILE A 141 -0.78 9.03 7.70
N VAL A 142 -1.32 8.58 6.56
CA VAL A 142 -1.50 7.15 6.28
C VAL A 142 -0.77 6.77 5.00
N SER A 143 0.36 6.10 5.15
CA SER A 143 1.17 5.63 4.01
C SER A 143 0.78 4.22 3.59
N ALA A 144 1.20 3.84 2.39
CA ALA A 144 1.00 2.51 1.82
C ALA A 144 -0.47 2.16 1.52
N CYS A 145 -1.26 3.16 1.11
CA CYS A 145 -2.66 2.99 0.71
C CYS A 145 -2.83 2.52 -0.74
N GLY A 146 -1.88 1.74 -1.26
CA GLY A 146 -1.91 1.16 -2.61
C GLY A 146 -2.11 -0.37 -2.61
N ALA A 147 -2.07 -0.98 -3.80
CA ALA A 147 -2.18 -2.43 -3.96
C ALA A 147 -1.03 -3.20 -3.29
N ASP A 148 0.12 -2.55 -3.14
CA ASP A 148 1.32 -3.11 -2.52
C ASP A 148 1.18 -3.33 -1.02
N SER A 149 0.09 -2.92 -0.35
CA SER A 149 -0.02 -3.09 1.10
C SER A 149 -1.44 -3.19 1.63
N ILE A 150 -2.43 -2.48 1.08
CA ILE A 150 -3.82 -2.57 1.57
C ILE A 150 -4.35 -4.01 1.53
N PRO A 151 -4.23 -4.77 0.42
CA PRO A 151 -4.69 -6.15 0.36
C PRO A 151 -4.05 -7.04 1.43
N GLY A 152 -2.74 -6.94 1.62
CA GLY A 152 -2.00 -7.71 2.62
C GLY A 152 -2.35 -7.33 4.06
N ASP A 153 -2.35 -6.03 4.36
CA ASP A 153 -2.56 -5.49 5.71
C ASP A 153 -4.02 -5.61 6.17
N LEU A 154 -4.96 -5.07 5.39
CA LEU A 154 -6.39 -5.22 5.70
C LEU A 154 -6.87 -6.67 5.51
N GLY A 155 -6.20 -7.48 4.70
CA GLY A 155 -6.48 -8.92 4.61
C GLY A 155 -6.27 -9.63 5.94
N VAL A 156 -5.16 -9.35 6.64
CA VAL A 156 -4.90 -9.92 7.98
C VAL A 156 -5.90 -9.39 9.01
N VAL A 157 -6.25 -8.10 8.96
CA VAL A 157 -7.31 -7.51 9.82
C VAL A 157 -8.65 -8.21 9.57
N PHE A 158 -9.02 -8.40 8.31
CA PHE A 158 -10.26 -9.05 7.91
C PHE A 158 -10.31 -10.51 8.38
N LEU A 159 -9.20 -11.26 8.27
CA LEU A 159 -9.10 -12.60 8.84
C LEU A 159 -9.29 -12.59 10.36
N GLN A 160 -8.61 -11.69 11.07
CA GLN A 160 -8.70 -11.57 12.52
C GLN A 160 -10.14 -11.33 12.97
N GLN A 161 -10.85 -10.41 12.31
CA GLN A 161 -12.26 -10.08 12.59
C GLN A 161 -13.21 -11.26 12.34
N ASN A 162 -12.85 -12.17 11.42
CA ASN A 162 -13.68 -13.31 11.02
C ASN A 162 -13.31 -14.64 11.69
N PHE A 163 -12.21 -14.70 12.45
CA PHE A 163 -11.66 -15.94 12.99
C PHE A 163 -12.52 -16.55 14.10
N LYS A 164 -13.09 -15.73 15.00
CA LYS A 164 -13.77 -16.12 16.25
C LYS A 164 -12.84 -16.95 17.16
N GLY A 165 -12.32 -16.37 18.23
CA GLY A 165 -11.19 -16.90 19.00
C GLY A 165 -9.89 -16.19 18.62
N THR A 166 -8.75 -16.71 19.05
CA THR A 166 -7.45 -16.06 18.83
C THR A 166 -6.72 -16.57 17.60
N LEU A 167 -6.56 -15.70 16.60
CA LEU A 167 -5.69 -15.92 15.44
C LEU A 167 -4.22 -15.74 15.84
N ASN A 168 -3.38 -16.77 15.67
CA ASN A 168 -1.97 -16.74 16.08
C ASN A 168 -1.03 -16.30 14.95
N SER A 169 -1.25 -16.83 13.76
CA SER A 169 -0.34 -16.60 12.64
C SER A 169 -1.03 -16.73 11.30
N VAL A 170 -0.49 -16.01 10.30
CA VAL A 170 -0.99 -16.00 8.92
C VAL A 170 0.18 -16.17 7.94
N GLU A 171 0.05 -17.13 7.04
CA GLU A 171 0.84 -17.17 5.81
C GLU A 171 0.00 -16.58 4.67
N SER A 172 0.54 -15.62 3.93
CA SER A 172 -0.13 -15.07 2.75
C SER A 172 0.61 -15.44 1.46
N TYR A 173 -0.14 -15.71 0.40
CA TYR A 173 0.36 -16.21 -0.88
C TYR A 173 -0.16 -15.30 -1.99
N ILE A 174 0.71 -14.41 -2.46
CA ILE A 174 0.44 -13.41 -3.48
C ILE A 174 0.67 -14.05 -4.85
N HIS A 175 -0.35 -14.02 -5.68
CA HIS A 175 -0.34 -14.52 -7.04
C HIS A 175 -0.77 -13.44 -8.01
N LEU A 176 0.08 -13.18 -8.99
CA LEU A 176 -0.22 -12.31 -10.11
C LEU A 176 -0.46 -13.18 -11.34
N ASP A 177 -1.61 -13.03 -11.96
CA ASP A 177 -1.99 -13.80 -13.14
C ASP A 177 -2.37 -12.88 -14.30
N GLU A 178 -2.10 -13.32 -15.52
CA GLU A 178 -2.48 -12.65 -16.76
C GLU A 178 -3.29 -13.62 -17.62
N LYS A 179 -4.53 -13.23 -17.91
CA LYS A 179 -5.42 -14.05 -18.75
C LYS A 179 -4.83 -14.31 -20.13
N GLU A 180 -4.88 -15.56 -20.56
CA GLU A 180 -4.46 -15.95 -21.91
C GLU A 180 -5.44 -15.45 -23.00
N PRO A 181 -4.95 -15.08 -24.20
CA PRO A 181 -3.54 -15.01 -24.58
C PRO A 181 -2.84 -13.79 -23.94
N LYS A 182 -1.60 -13.97 -23.48
CA LYS A 182 -0.76 -12.87 -22.94
C LYS A 182 -0.62 -11.72 -23.93
N THR A 183 -0.73 -10.49 -23.43
CA THR A 183 -0.57 -9.27 -24.20
C THR A 183 0.90 -8.79 -24.14
N PRO A 184 1.54 -8.44 -25.26
CA PRO A 184 2.90 -7.90 -25.25
C PRO A 184 3.03 -6.59 -24.45
N GLY A 185 4.24 -6.29 -23.99
CA GLY A 185 4.55 -5.05 -23.26
C GLY A 185 4.71 -5.25 -21.75
N PRO A 186 5.11 -4.17 -21.04
CA PRO A 186 5.41 -4.26 -19.62
C PRO A 186 4.16 -4.45 -18.77
N LEU A 187 4.36 -5.09 -17.62
CA LEU A 187 3.32 -5.24 -16.59
C LEU A 187 3.20 -3.97 -15.73
N LEU A 188 4.34 -3.34 -15.42
CA LEU A 188 4.45 -2.16 -14.57
C LEU A 188 5.36 -1.12 -15.25
N ASN A 189 5.14 0.16 -14.94
CA ASN A 189 5.89 1.22 -15.60
C ASN A 189 7.22 1.51 -14.88
N PHE A 190 8.01 2.40 -15.48
CA PHE A 190 9.31 2.80 -14.97
C PHE A 190 9.24 3.44 -13.57
N ALA A 191 8.20 4.20 -13.24
CA ALA A 191 8.11 4.86 -11.94
C ALA A 191 8.01 3.85 -10.79
N THR A 192 7.30 2.74 -10.99
CA THR A 192 7.26 1.63 -10.02
C THR A 192 8.63 0.96 -9.89
N TRP A 193 9.35 0.78 -11.01
CA TRP A 193 10.71 0.24 -11.00
C TRP A 193 11.70 1.14 -10.26
N GLU A 194 11.64 2.45 -10.52
CA GLU A 194 12.49 3.45 -9.88
C GLU A 194 12.28 3.43 -8.36
N SER A 195 11.02 3.41 -7.91
CA SER A 195 10.65 3.30 -6.49
C SER A 195 11.19 2.00 -5.86
N ALA A 196 11.09 0.87 -6.58
CA ALA A 196 11.64 -0.40 -6.11
C ALA A 196 13.17 -0.36 -5.96
N ILE A 197 13.88 0.24 -6.91
CA ILE A 197 15.35 0.38 -6.85
C ILE A 197 15.79 1.30 -5.70
N GLU A 198 15.12 2.44 -5.51
CA GLU A 198 15.43 3.32 -4.39
C GLU A 198 15.15 2.64 -3.03
N GLY A 199 13.98 1.99 -2.91
CA GLY A 199 13.60 1.27 -1.69
C GLY A 199 14.54 0.10 -1.34
N ILE A 200 14.91 -0.73 -2.32
CA ILE A 200 15.88 -1.83 -2.10
C ILE A 200 17.26 -1.25 -1.75
N GLY A 201 17.65 -0.13 -2.35
CA GLY A 201 18.90 0.56 -2.08
C GLY A 201 19.04 1.04 -0.63
N LYS A 202 17.92 1.18 0.09
CA LYS A 202 17.83 1.60 1.50
C LYS A 202 17.72 0.47 2.52
N LEU A 203 17.60 -0.79 2.10
CA LEU A 203 17.50 -1.94 3.02
C LEU A 203 18.57 -1.98 4.12
N PRO A 204 19.85 -1.64 3.88
CA PRO A 204 20.87 -1.63 4.94
C PRO A 204 20.57 -0.63 6.07
N GLU A 205 19.86 0.47 5.78
CA GLU A 205 19.53 1.52 6.73
C GLU A 205 18.33 1.16 7.62
N ILE A 206 17.44 0.26 7.15
CA ILE A 206 16.22 -0.14 7.86
C ILE A 206 16.51 -0.73 9.24
N SER A 207 17.55 -1.56 9.37
CA SER A 207 17.90 -2.15 10.67
C SER A 207 18.26 -1.10 11.73
N ALA A 208 19.00 -0.07 11.33
CA ALA A 208 19.37 1.03 12.22
C ALA A 208 18.15 1.89 12.58
N LEU A 209 17.25 2.15 11.61
CA LEU A 209 16.00 2.86 11.84
C LEU A 209 15.10 2.12 12.82
N ARG A 210 14.88 0.82 12.63
CA ARG A 210 14.02 -0.01 13.51
C ARG A 210 14.51 -0.05 14.95
N LYS A 211 15.83 -0.02 15.18
CA LYS A 211 16.40 0.09 16.53
C LYS A 211 16.00 1.40 17.23
N LYS A 212 15.87 2.50 16.48
CA LYS A 212 15.46 3.81 17.00
C LYS A 212 13.95 3.91 17.17
N LEU A 213 13.19 3.41 16.19
CA LEU A 213 11.73 3.47 16.15
C LEU A 213 11.09 2.55 17.20
N PHE A 214 11.54 1.29 17.29
CA PHE A 214 10.92 0.26 18.12
C PHE A 214 11.69 0.03 19.43
N LYS A 215 11.78 1.07 20.27
CA LYS A 215 12.49 0.99 21.57
C LYS A 215 11.88 -0.06 22.49
N LYS A 216 10.55 -0.13 22.57
CA LYS A 216 9.83 -1.18 23.29
C LYS A 216 9.77 -2.43 22.40
N LYS A 217 10.32 -3.55 22.84
CA LYS A 217 10.20 -4.81 22.09
C LYS A 217 8.83 -5.43 22.34
N ILE A 218 8.22 -5.94 21.28
CA ILE A 218 7.06 -6.83 21.40
C ILE A 218 7.58 -8.16 21.98
N PRO A 219 6.86 -8.78 22.94
CA PRO A 219 7.24 -10.08 23.47
C PRO A 219 7.35 -11.15 22.38
N ASN A 220 8.13 -12.18 22.67
CA ASN A 220 8.17 -13.38 21.83
C ASN A 220 6.97 -14.27 22.16
N TYR A 221 6.04 -14.37 21.21
CA TYR A 221 4.84 -15.21 21.35
C TYR A 221 5.09 -16.66 20.90
N GLU A 222 4.58 -17.62 21.67
CA GLU A 222 4.48 -19.05 21.31
C GLU A 222 3.04 -19.44 20.98
N PRO A 223 2.81 -20.39 20.05
CA PRO A 223 3.79 -21.04 19.21
C PRO A 223 4.25 -20.13 18.07
N LYS A 224 5.51 -20.28 17.67
CA LYS A 224 6.08 -19.55 16.52
C LYS A 224 5.43 -19.94 15.20
N LEU A 225 5.24 -18.95 14.32
CA LEU A 225 4.99 -19.22 12.91
C LEU A 225 6.21 -19.98 12.34
N PRO A 226 6.02 -21.19 11.76
CA PRO A 226 7.14 -21.97 11.25
C PRO A 226 7.94 -21.24 10.17
N LEU A 227 9.25 -21.41 10.19
CA LEU A 227 10.12 -20.93 9.11
C LEU A 227 10.02 -21.89 7.92
N ARG A 228 9.62 -21.36 6.76
CA ARG A 228 9.62 -22.11 5.51
C ARG A 228 11.00 -22.05 4.83
N PRO A 229 11.36 -23.06 4.01
CA PRO A 229 12.50 -22.94 3.11
C PRO A 229 12.38 -21.73 2.17
N GLN A 230 13.51 -21.29 1.59
CA GLN A 230 13.54 -20.17 0.63
C GLN A 230 12.68 -20.41 -0.63
N MET A 231 12.38 -21.67 -0.93
CA MET A 231 11.46 -22.10 -1.97
C MET A 231 10.81 -23.40 -1.51
N TYR A 232 9.50 -23.52 -1.63
CA TYR A 232 8.78 -24.76 -1.38
C TYR A 232 7.48 -24.81 -2.19
N LYS A 233 6.93 -26.01 -2.40
CA LYS A 233 5.60 -26.16 -3.00
C LYS A 233 4.56 -26.05 -1.89
N SER A 234 3.67 -25.07 -1.99
CA SER A 234 2.61 -24.85 -1.00
C SER A 234 1.37 -25.65 -1.36
N ASP A 235 0.89 -26.48 -0.43
CA ASP A 235 -0.39 -27.18 -0.59
C ASP A 235 -1.61 -26.26 -0.50
N ILE A 236 -1.48 -25.09 0.13
CA ILE A 236 -2.54 -24.08 0.22
C ILE A 236 -2.70 -23.39 -1.14
N ALA A 237 -1.66 -22.70 -1.60
CA ALA A 237 -1.69 -21.99 -2.88
C ALA A 237 -1.60 -22.87 -4.13
N LYS A 238 -1.32 -24.17 -3.99
CA LYS A 238 -1.07 -25.12 -5.10
C LYS A 238 0.02 -24.66 -6.09
N ALA A 239 0.96 -23.84 -5.62
CA ALA A 239 2.02 -23.22 -6.41
C ALA A 239 3.36 -23.27 -5.67
N TRP A 240 4.45 -22.93 -6.37
CA TRP A 240 5.75 -22.71 -5.72
C TRP A 240 5.74 -21.37 -5.02
N ALA A 241 6.13 -21.34 -3.75
CA ALA A 241 6.15 -20.16 -2.91
C ALA A 241 7.60 -19.74 -2.60
N VAL A 242 7.87 -18.44 -2.73
CA VAL A 242 9.12 -17.79 -2.35
C VAL A 242 8.84 -16.59 -1.44
N PRO A 243 9.71 -16.23 -0.49
CA PRO A 243 9.48 -15.06 0.36
C PRO A 243 9.29 -13.79 -0.46
N PHE A 244 8.18 -13.07 -0.20
CA PHE A 244 7.92 -11.79 -0.85
C PHE A 244 8.82 -10.69 -0.29
N ILE A 245 9.47 -9.93 -1.17
CA ILE A 245 10.42 -8.86 -0.82
C ILE A 245 9.77 -7.51 -1.12
N GLY A 246 8.72 -7.17 -0.36
CA GLY A 246 8.01 -5.90 -0.44
C GLY A 246 7.66 -5.34 0.94
N ALA A 247 6.86 -4.26 0.96
CA ALA A 247 6.51 -3.56 2.18
C ALA A 247 5.51 -4.31 3.09
N ASP A 248 4.71 -5.25 2.54
CA ASP A 248 3.64 -5.98 3.26
C ASP A 248 4.03 -6.40 4.66
N ARG A 249 5.14 -7.15 4.80
CA ARG A 249 5.53 -7.68 6.10
C ARG A 249 5.83 -6.56 7.10
N ALA A 250 6.45 -5.48 6.65
CA ALA A 250 6.76 -4.34 7.51
C ALA A 250 5.48 -3.59 7.91
N VAL A 251 4.58 -3.36 6.96
CA VAL A 251 3.29 -2.69 7.17
C VAL A 251 2.40 -3.51 8.12
N VAL A 252 2.20 -4.80 7.85
CA VAL A 252 1.39 -5.68 8.70
C VAL A 252 1.97 -5.76 10.11
N ASN A 253 3.29 -5.92 10.27
CA ASN A 253 3.92 -5.95 11.59
C ASN A 253 3.71 -4.63 12.36
N ARG A 254 3.69 -3.49 11.68
CA ARG A 254 3.38 -2.19 12.29
C ARG A 254 1.91 -2.10 12.71
N THR A 255 0.98 -2.59 11.91
CA THR A 255 -0.44 -2.73 12.30
C THR A 255 -0.60 -3.59 13.54
N GLN A 256 0.03 -4.78 13.57
CA GLN A 256 -0.04 -5.69 14.71
C GLN A 256 0.61 -5.08 15.97
N ARG A 257 1.69 -4.31 15.80
CA ARG A 257 2.28 -3.54 16.89
C ARG A 257 1.31 -2.50 17.45
N TYR A 258 0.65 -1.73 16.59
CA TYR A 258 -0.33 -0.73 17.00
C TYR A 258 -1.46 -1.37 17.82
N PHE A 259 -2.04 -2.47 17.35
CA PHE A 259 -3.06 -3.20 18.10
C PHE A 259 -2.57 -3.74 19.44
N TYR A 260 -1.31 -4.16 19.53
CA TYR A 260 -0.73 -4.57 20.82
C TYR A 260 -0.57 -3.40 21.78
N GLU A 261 -0.02 -2.28 21.30
CA GLU A 261 0.31 -1.12 22.15
C GLU A 261 -0.93 -0.33 22.58
N HIS A 262 -1.97 -0.27 21.75
CA HIS A 262 -3.14 0.58 21.97
C HIS A 262 -4.44 -0.20 22.25
N GLU A 263 -4.55 -1.45 21.80
CA GLU A 263 -5.77 -2.25 21.94
C GLU A 263 -5.58 -3.52 22.78
N ASN A 264 -4.37 -3.72 23.33
CA ASN A 264 -4.00 -4.91 24.11
C ASN A 264 -4.31 -6.24 23.38
N LYS A 265 -4.21 -6.24 22.05
CA LYS A 265 -4.41 -7.44 21.23
C LYS A 265 -3.11 -8.23 21.09
N ARG A 266 -3.23 -9.55 21.09
CA ARG A 266 -2.12 -10.45 20.79
C ARG A 266 -1.69 -10.24 19.33
N PRO A 267 -0.41 -9.92 19.05
CA PRO A 267 0.08 -9.75 17.68
C PRO A 267 -0.03 -11.04 16.86
N ILE A 268 -0.55 -10.92 15.64
CA ILE A 268 -0.54 -12.01 14.67
C ILE A 268 0.83 -12.07 13.99
N GLN A 269 1.44 -13.26 13.97
CA GLN A 269 2.71 -13.49 13.28
C GLN A 269 2.46 -13.69 11.79
N VAL A 270 3.19 -12.98 10.91
CA VAL A 270 2.93 -13.03 9.47
C VAL A 270 4.16 -13.30 8.61
N ASN A 271 3.98 -14.12 7.57
CA ASN A 271 4.96 -14.33 6.50
C ASN A 271 4.25 -14.26 5.13
N PRO A 272 4.55 -13.24 4.31
CA PRO A 272 4.08 -13.18 2.93
C PRO A 272 5.02 -13.93 1.98
N TYR A 273 4.40 -14.60 1.01
CA TYR A 273 5.05 -15.33 -0.07
C TYR A 273 4.50 -14.84 -1.41
N GLU A 274 5.35 -14.78 -2.42
CA GLU A 274 4.95 -14.69 -3.83
C GLU A 274 4.89 -16.10 -4.42
N THR A 275 3.92 -16.36 -5.29
CA THR A 275 3.73 -17.67 -5.90
C THR A 275 3.94 -17.68 -7.40
N VAL A 276 4.54 -18.77 -7.89
CA VAL A 276 4.76 -19.05 -9.32
C VAL A 276 4.44 -20.50 -9.66
N ASP A 277 4.14 -20.75 -10.92
CA ASP A 277 3.60 -22.05 -11.35
C ASP A 277 4.67 -23.15 -11.44
N SER A 278 5.95 -22.78 -11.54
CA SER A 278 7.03 -23.75 -11.75
C SER A 278 8.30 -23.45 -10.96
N ALA A 279 9.03 -24.51 -10.61
CA ALA A 279 10.36 -24.39 -10.01
C ALA A 279 11.35 -23.67 -10.95
N ALA A 280 11.19 -23.82 -12.27
CA ALA A 280 12.00 -23.13 -13.26
C ALA A 280 11.79 -21.61 -13.19
N SER A 281 10.54 -21.16 -13.02
CA SER A 281 10.21 -19.74 -12.82
C SER A 281 10.88 -19.18 -11.56
N VAL A 282 10.96 -19.98 -10.48
CA VAL A 282 11.67 -19.57 -9.26
C VAL A 282 13.17 -19.38 -9.53
N GLN A 283 13.82 -20.30 -10.25
CA GLN A 283 15.24 -20.17 -10.59
C GLN A 283 15.49 -18.94 -11.46
N PHE A 284 14.60 -18.67 -12.41
CA PHE A 284 14.64 -17.48 -13.24
C PHE A 284 14.54 -16.19 -12.40
N ILE A 285 13.57 -16.10 -11.49
CA ILE A 285 13.44 -14.96 -10.56
C ILE A 285 14.70 -14.80 -9.71
N ASN A 286 15.23 -15.89 -9.15
CA ASN A 286 16.43 -15.85 -8.33
C ASN A 286 17.66 -15.36 -9.10
N PHE A 287 17.79 -15.73 -10.38
CA PHE A 287 18.85 -15.24 -11.25
C PHE A 287 18.82 -13.71 -11.38
N TYR A 288 17.68 -13.14 -11.76
CA TYR A 288 17.53 -11.67 -11.87
C TYR A 288 17.68 -10.97 -10.52
N LYS A 289 17.07 -11.51 -9.46
CA LYS A 289 17.20 -10.98 -8.10
C LYS A 289 18.66 -10.86 -7.67
N ASN A 290 19.48 -11.88 -7.92
CA ASN A 290 20.89 -11.87 -7.56
C ASN A 290 21.68 -10.81 -8.35
N ILE A 291 21.36 -10.61 -9.63
CA ILE A 291 21.95 -9.55 -10.46
C ILE A 291 21.58 -8.17 -9.88
N ILE A 292 20.29 -7.93 -9.64
CA ILE A 292 19.78 -6.67 -9.09
C ILE A 292 20.45 -6.36 -7.75
N LEU A 293 20.42 -7.30 -6.80
CA LEU A 293 21.02 -7.12 -5.47
C LEU A 293 22.53 -6.90 -5.50
N SER A 294 23.22 -7.38 -6.54
CA SER A 294 24.66 -7.16 -6.72
C SER A 294 24.95 -5.77 -7.27
N LEU A 295 24.19 -5.32 -8.28
CA LEU A 295 24.36 -4.03 -8.92
C LEU A 295 23.90 -2.86 -8.04
N ILE A 296 22.82 -3.03 -7.29
CA ILE A 296 22.19 -1.96 -6.51
C ILE A 296 23.09 -1.39 -5.40
N LYS A 297 24.13 -2.14 -5.00
CA LYS A 297 25.11 -1.70 -4.01
C LYS A 297 25.98 -0.54 -4.50
N TYR A 298 26.08 -0.35 -5.82
CA TYR A 298 26.98 0.62 -6.43
C TYR A 298 26.20 1.69 -7.20
N LYS A 299 26.64 2.95 -7.13
CA LYS A 299 26.00 4.07 -7.85
C LYS A 299 25.86 3.81 -9.35
N TYR A 300 26.91 3.31 -10.00
CA TYR A 300 26.87 2.97 -11.42
C TYR A 300 25.97 1.77 -11.72
N GLY A 301 25.90 0.80 -10.80
CA GLY A 301 24.99 -0.34 -10.93
C GLY A 301 23.52 0.08 -10.82
N ARG A 302 23.17 0.99 -9.89
CA ARG A 302 21.82 1.60 -9.85
C ARG A 302 21.48 2.34 -11.14
N LYS A 303 22.41 3.17 -11.64
CA LYS A 303 22.23 3.86 -12.92
C LYS A 303 21.97 2.89 -14.06
N LEU A 304 22.68 1.75 -14.09
CA LEU A 304 22.50 0.71 -15.10
C LEU A 304 21.12 0.05 -15.00
N LEU A 305 20.70 -0.32 -13.79
CA LEU A 305 19.37 -0.89 -13.52
C LEU A 305 18.23 0.04 -13.96
N LEU A 306 18.37 1.35 -13.70
CA LEU A 306 17.40 2.36 -14.10
C LEU A 306 17.44 2.67 -15.61
N SER A 307 18.60 2.51 -16.26
CA SER A 307 18.72 2.80 -17.71
C SER A 307 18.14 1.68 -18.57
N PHE A 308 18.07 0.44 -18.06
CA PHE A 308 17.63 -0.74 -18.82
C PHE A 308 16.61 -1.59 -18.03
N PRO A 309 15.46 -1.02 -17.62
CA PRO A 309 14.49 -1.72 -16.77
C PRO A 309 14.01 -3.04 -17.39
N SER A 310 13.69 -3.05 -18.68
CA SER A 310 13.18 -4.25 -19.36
C SER A 310 14.22 -5.37 -19.46
N LEU A 311 15.51 -5.02 -19.61
CA LEU A 311 16.58 -6.01 -19.62
C LEU A 311 16.73 -6.69 -18.26
N PHE A 312 16.76 -5.92 -17.18
CA PHE A 312 16.99 -6.43 -15.83
C PHE A 312 15.75 -7.02 -15.15
N THR A 313 14.61 -7.03 -15.85
CA THR A 313 13.34 -7.53 -15.32
C THR A 313 12.61 -8.46 -16.30
N ALA A 314 13.31 -8.92 -17.35
CA ALA A 314 12.74 -9.76 -18.41
C ALA A 314 11.44 -9.19 -19.01
N GLY A 315 11.37 -7.86 -19.17
CA GLY A 315 10.21 -7.16 -19.72
C GLY A 315 9.08 -6.88 -18.73
N MET A 316 9.20 -7.28 -17.45
CA MET A 316 8.18 -6.97 -16.44
C MET A 316 8.00 -5.46 -16.25
N PHE A 317 9.10 -4.70 -16.26
CA PHE A 317 9.10 -3.24 -16.18
C PHE A 317 9.60 -2.60 -17.48
N GLY A 318 9.08 -1.43 -17.83
CA GLY A 318 9.49 -0.68 -19.02
C GLY A 318 9.23 0.82 -18.92
N PHE A 319 9.81 1.58 -19.84
CA PHE A 319 9.56 3.04 -19.97
C PHE A 319 8.16 3.34 -20.50
N GLU A 320 7.60 2.42 -21.28
CA GLU A 320 6.22 2.49 -21.73
C GLU A 320 5.26 2.12 -20.61
N ASN A 321 4.07 2.71 -20.64
CA ASN A 321 3.00 2.33 -19.73
C ASN A 321 2.36 1.03 -20.22
N PRO A 322 1.90 0.15 -19.31
CA PRO A 322 1.10 -1.01 -19.70
C PRO A 322 -0.15 -0.57 -20.48
N SER A 323 -0.48 -1.28 -21.55
CA SER A 323 -1.67 -0.98 -22.36
C SER A 323 -2.96 -1.24 -21.59
N ASP A 324 -4.07 -0.62 -22.01
CA ASP A 324 -5.38 -0.86 -21.40
C ASP A 324 -5.78 -2.33 -21.51
N GLU A 325 -5.55 -2.97 -22.66
CA GLU A 325 -5.79 -4.40 -22.86
C GLU A 325 -4.98 -5.27 -21.89
N LYS A 326 -3.69 -4.96 -21.70
CA LYS A 326 -2.82 -5.64 -20.75
C LYS A 326 -3.37 -5.49 -19.32
N ASN A 327 -3.72 -4.28 -18.93
CA ASN A 327 -4.28 -3.96 -17.61
C ASN A 327 -5.59 -4.70 -17.31
N GLU A 328 -6.46 -4.88 -18.31
CA GLU A 328 -7.73 -5.60 -18.16
C GLU A 328 -7.57 -7.12 -18.00
N LYS A 329 -6.41 -7.67 -18.37
CA LYS A 329 -6.11 -9.11 -18.25
C LYS A 329 -5.36 -9.48 -16.98
N ILE A 330 -4.77 -8.50 -16.27
CA ILE A 330 -3.98 -8.77 -15.07
C ILE A 330 -4.90 -8.84 -13.85
N SER A 331 -4.83 -9.95 -13.14
CA SER A 331 -5.47 -10.14 -11.84
C SER A 331 -4.43 -10.26 -10.73
N TYR A 332 -4.81 -9.80 -9.55
CA TYR A 332 -4.02 -9.85 -8.33
C TYR A 332 -4.81 -10.60 -7.28
N ASN A 333 -4.21 -11.64 -6.70
CA ASN A 333 -4.86 -12.51 -5.74
C ASN A 333 -3.93 -12.76 -4.55
N ILE A 334 -4.47 -12.72 -3.34
CA ILE A 334 -3.79 -13.16 -2.14
C ILE A 334 -4.63 -14.22 -1.47
N ILE A 335 -4.04 -15.39 -1.24
CA ILE A 335 -4.62 -16.43 -0.38
C ILE A 335 -3.98 -16.28 1.00
N PHE A 336 -4.80 -16.19 2.04
CA PHE A 336 -4.37 -16.14 3.43
C PHE A 336 -4.73 -17.45 4.11
N HIS A 337 -3.76 -18.07 4.76
CA HIS A 337 -3.96 -19.21 5.64
C HIS A 337 -3.66 -18.78 7.07
N GLY A 338 -4.72 -18.57 7.84
CA GLY A 338 -4.65 -18.22 9.25
C GLY A 338 -4.84 -19.45 10.14
N VAL A 339 -4.03 -19.57 11.19
CA VAL A 339 -4.15 -20.63 12.19
C VAL A 339 -4.12 -20.04 13.60
N GLY A 340 -4.86 -20.66 14.52
CA GLY A 340 -5.01 -20.19 15.88
C GLY A 340 -5.90 -21.11 16.71
N TRP A 341 -6.66 -20.54 17.64
CA TRP A 341 -7.51 -21.28 18.55
C TRP A 341 -8.94 -20.77 18.60
N ASP A 342 -9.88 -21.65 18.92
CA ASP A 342 -11.25 -21.26 19.27
C ASP A 342 -11.34 -20.47 20.57
N GLU A 343 -10.39 -20.68 21.49
CA GLU A 343 -10.34 -19.96 22.76
C GLU A 343 -9.68 -18.57 22.61
N GLU A 344 -10.08 -17.65 23.49
CA GLU A 344 -9.46 -16.34 23.60
C GLU A 344 -8.20 -16.43 24.44
N VAL A 345 -7.06 -16.05 23.86
CA VAL A 345 -5.74 -16.05 24.50
C VAL A 345 -5.31 -14.59 24.68
N PRO A 346 -5.22 -14.10 25.93
CA PRO A 346 -4.83 -12.73 26.22
C PRO A 346 -3.44 -12.36 25.66
N ALA A 347 -3.23 -11.10 25.31
CA ALA A 347 -1.93 -10.61 24.84
C ALA A 347 -0.82 -10.74 25.89
N SER A 348 -1.17 -10.82 27.18
CA SER A 348 -0.22 -11.05 28.27
C SER A 348 0.30 -12.48 28.33
N ASP A 349 -0.41 -13.47 27.79
CA ASP A 349 0.05 -14.86 27.77
C ASP A 349 0.93 -15.13 26.54
N THR A 350 2.21 -14.79 26.69
CA THR A 350 3.21 -14.96 25.63
C THR A 350 3.67 -16.42 25.47
N SER A 351 3.37 -17.27 26.45
CA SER A 351 3.88 -18.64 26.58
C SER A 351 2.81 -19.72 26.37
N PHE A 352 1.67 -19.36 25.77
CA PHE A 352 0.60 -20.29 25.45
C PHE A 352 1.05 -21.34 24.42
N ARG A 353 1.30 -22.58 24.87
CA ARG A 353 1.93 -23.64 24.05
C ARG A 353 0.97 -24.66 23.45
N LYS A 354 -0.34 -24.52 23.62
CA LYS A 354 -1.27 -25.45 22.99
C LYS A 354 -1.13 -25.34 21.45
N PRO A 355 -1.05 -26.47 20.72
CA PRO A 355 -1.06 -26.42 19.26
C PRO A 355 -2.32 -25.69 18.75
N PRO A 356 -2.23 -24.88 17.68
CA PRO A 356 -3.40 -24.33 17.01
C PRO A 356 -4.38 -25.43 16.63
N ASN A 357 -5.67 -25.26 16.94
CA ASN A 357 -6.73 -26.23 16.68
C ASN A 357 -7.79 -25.72 15.68
N LYS A 358 -7.61 -24.51 15.16
CA LYS A 358 -8.51 -23.86 14.22
C LYS A 358 -7.75 -23.22 13.07
N SER A 359 -8.32 -23.27 11.87
CA SER A 359 -7.81 -22.57 10.70
C SER A 359 -8.88 -21.79 9.93
N ILE A 360 -8.44 -20.77 9.19
CA ILE A 360 -9.27 -19.97 8.30
C ILE A 360 -8.53 -19.76 6.98
N ILE A 361 -9.24 -19.87 5.86
CA ILE A 361 -8.73 -19.47 4.55
C ILE A 361 -9.51 -18.26 4.08
N GLY A 362 -8.81 -17.15 3.89
CA GLY A 362 -9.37 -15.92 3.33
C GLY A 362 -8.70 -15.58 2.01
N HIS A 363 -9.44 -14.94 1.12
CA HIS A 363 -8.94 -14.51 -0.18
C HIS A 363 -9.13 -13.00 -0.30
N VAL A 364 -8.13 -12.33 -0.86
CA VAL A 364 -8.26 -10.96 -1.35
C VAL A 364 -7.94 -10.94 -2.83
N SER A 365 -8.81 -10.38 -3.66
CA SER A 365 -8.60 -10.34 -5.11
C SER A 365 -9.01 -9.01 -5.73
N GLY A 366 -8.41 -8.69 -6.87
CA GLY A 366 -8.82 -7.55 -7.70
C GLY A 366 -8.10 -7.54 -9.05
N MET A 367 -8.44 -6.56 -9.87
CA MET A 367 -7.91 -6.42 -11.23
C MET A 367 -6.97 -5.22 -11.33
N ASN A 368 -6.00 -5.29 -12.24
CA ASN A 368 -5.04 -4.22 -12.51
C ASN A 368 -4.39 -3.70 -11.21
N PRO A 369 -3.49 -4.47 -10.56
CA PRO A 369 -2.90 -4.08 -9.29
C PRO A 369 -2.19 -2.72 -9.35
N GLY A 370 -1.47 -2.45 -10.45
CA GLY A 370 -0.69 -1.22 -10.61
C GLY A 370 -1.53 0.05 -10.60
N TYR A 371 -2.63 0.11 -11.36
CA TYR A 371 -3.35 1.36 -11.62
C TYR A 371 -4.87 1.29 -11.47
N GLY A 372 -5.45 0.10 -11.31
CA GLY A 372 -6.85 -0.08 -10.95
C GLY A 372 -7.00 -0.22 -9.45
N LEU A 373 -6.53 -1.34 -8.90
CA LEU A 373 -6.60 -1.69 -7.48
C LEU A 373 -5.97 -0.60 -6.60
N THR A 374 -4.76 -0.15 -6.94
CA THR A 374 -4.07 0.93 -6.21
C THR A 374 -4.90 2.20 -6.14
N CYS A 375 -5.50 2.62 -7.26
CA CYS A 375 -6.29 3.84 -7.33
C CYS A 375 -7.61 3.72 -6.56
N ILE A 376 -8.24 2.55 -6.57
CA ILE A 376 -9.44 2.26 -5.76
C ILE A 376 -9.07 2.36 -4.27
N CYS A 377 -7.99 1.69 -3.88
CA CYS A 377 -7.51 1.64 -2.49
C CYS A 377 -7.22 3.03 -1.93
N VAL A 378 -6.40 3.82 -2.63
CA VAL A 378 -5.99 5.14 -2.12
C VAL A 378 -7.16 6.13 -2.07
N THR A 379 -8.03 6.09 -3.08
CA THR A 379 -9.17 7.00 -3.17
C THR A 379 -10.21 6.71 -2.09
N LEU A 380 -10.56 5.43 -1.88
CA LEU A 380 -11.50 5.07 -0.83
C LEU A 380 -10.91 5.31 0.56
N SER A 381 -9.61 5.09 0.75
CA SER A 381 -8.93 5.43 2.01
C SER A 381 -9.05 6.92 2.34
N ALA A 382 -8.85 7.79 1.35
CA ALA A 382 -9.00 9.24 1.50
C ALA A 382 -10.42 9.65 1.85
N ILE A 383 -11.41 9.06 1.19
CA ILE A 383 -12.82 9.35 1.43
C ILE A 383 -13.22 8.87 2.82
N VAL A 384 -12.90 7.63 3.18
CA VAL A 384 -13.21 7.05 4.49
C VAL A 384 -12.59 7.88 5.62
N LEU A 385 -11.34 8.31 5.49
CA LEU A 385 -10.67 9.17 6.48
C LEU A 385 -11.47 10.45 6.74
N LEU A 386 -12.03 11.06 5.69
CA LEU A 386 -12.80 12.30 5.80
C LEU A 386 -14.26 12.09 6.24
N THR A 387 -14.86 10.94 5.89
CA THR A 387 -16.30 10.69 6.12
C THR A 387 -16.61 9.88 7.36
N GLU A 388 -15.62 9.19 7.93
CA GLU A 388 -15.76 8.37 9.15
C GLU A 388 -14.71 8.72 10.22
N PRO A 389 -14.51 10.00 10.56
CA PRO A 389 -13.50 10.42 11.53
C PRO A 389 -13.68 9.76 12.91
N GLU A 390 -14.91 9.40 13.28
CA GLU A 390 -15.25 8.70 14.53
C GLU A 390 -14.73 7.26 14.61
N ASN A 391 -14.41 6.65 13.47
CA ASN A 391 -13.89 5.28 13.38
C ASN A 391 -12.37 5.22 13.16
N MET A 392 -11.71 6.38 13.07
CA MET A 392 -10.26 6.51 12.99
C MET A 392 -9.62 6.34 14.39
N PRO A 393 -8.30 6.13 14.51
CA PRO A 393 -7.58 6.22 15.78
C PRO A 393 -7.93 7.50 16.55
N GLU A 394 -7.97 7.44 17.88
CA GLU A 394 -8.43 8.58 18.72
C GLU A 394 -7.57 9.85 18.56
N GLU A 395 -6.29 9.69 18.25
CA GLU A 395 -5.35 10.78 18.02
C GLU A 395 -4.89 10.79 16.56
N GLY A 396 -4.40 11.95 16.10
CA GLY A 396 -3.60 12.01 14.88
C GLY A 396 -2.33 11.17 15.00
N GLY A 397 -1.58 11.02 13.92
CA GLY A 397 -0.39 10.17 13.94
C GLY A 397 0.02 9.68 12.56
N VAL A 398 1.05 8.83 12.54
CA VAL A 398 1.53 8.17 11.33
C VAL A 398 1.14 6.69 11.38
N TYR A 399 0.16 6.32 10.56
CA TYR A 399 -0.49 5.02 10.61
C TYR A 399 -0.20 4.17 9.37
N THR A 400 -0.32 2.86 9.55
CA THR A 400 -0.53 1.92 8.45
C THR A 400 -2.02 1.88 8.07
N PRO A 401 -2.38 1.37 6.88
CA PRO A 401 -3.78 1.23 6.51
C PRO A 401 -4.58 0.37 7.49
N GLY A 402 -4.00 -0.73 7.97
CA GLY A 402 -4.64 -1.61 8.94
C GLY A 402 -4.84 -0.96 10.30
N ALA A 403 -3.89 -0.17 10.80
CA ALA A 403 -4.07 0.57 12.05
C ALA A 403 -5.12 1.69 11.91
N ALA A 404 -5.11 2.39 10.78
CA ALA A 404 -6.01 3.52 10.52
C ALA A 404 -7.45 3.10 10.25
N PHE A 405 -7.66 2.03 9.49
CA PHE A 405 -8.96 1.71 8.90
C PHE A 405 -9.60 0.42 9.39
N ALA A 406 -9.03 -0.26 10.39
CA ALA A 406 -9.59 -1.53 10.87
C ALA A 406 -11.02 -1.44 11.41
N LYS A 407 -11.44 -0.27 11.90
CA LYS A 407 -12.78 -0.03 12.46
C LYS A 407 -13.72 0.72 11.51
N THR A 408 -13.28 1.02 10.29
CA THR A 408 -14.03 1.81 9.31
C THR A 408 -14.73 0.90 8.29
N SER A 409 -15.54 1.51 7.42
CA SER A 409 -16.18 0.80 6.31
C SER A 409 -15.27 0.53 5.10
N LEU A 410 -13.95 0.81 5.18
CA LEU A 410 -13.05 0.72 4.03
C LEU A 410 -13.08 -0.67 3.35
N VAL A 411 -12.99 -1.77 4.11
CA VAL A 411 -13.06 -3.14 3.54
C VAL A 411 -14.40 -3.40 2.83
N LYS A 412 -15.50 -2.89 3.39
CA LYS A 412 -16.82 -2.99 2.77
C LYS A 412 -16.87 -2.20 1.45
N GLN A 413 -16.39 -0.96 1.44
CA GLN A 413 -16.38 -0.13 0.23
C GLN A 413 -15.44 -0.69 -0.84
N LEU A 414 -14.32 -1.31 -0.45
CA LEU A 414 -13.42 -2.02 -1.35
C LEU A 414 -14.13 -3.20 -2.03
N ASN A 415 -14.83 -4.03 -1.24
CA ASN A 415 -15.65 -5.14 -1.73
C ASN A 415 -16.69 -4.70 -2.77
N GLU A 416 -17.41 -3.62 -2.48
CA GLU A 416 -18.42 -3.05 -3.38
C GLU A 416 -17.84 -2.46 -4.68
N ASN A 417 -16.52 -2.29 -4.76
CA ASN A 417 -15.84 -1.62 -5.86
C ASN A 417 -14.73 -2.45 -6.52
N GLY A 418 -14.80 -3.78 -6.44
CA GLY A 418 -13.96 -4.68 -7.22
C GLY A 418 -12.64 -5.08 -6.57
N VAL A 419 -12.49 -4.83 -5.26
CA VAL A 419 -11.43 -5.42 -4.44
C VAL A 419 -12.08 -6.34 -3.42
N THR A 420 -12.15 -7.63 -3.74
CA THR A 420 -12.94 -8.61 -3.00
C THR A 420 -12.15 -9.13 -1.80
N PHE A 421 -12.74 -9.10 -0.61
CA PHE A 421 -12.29 -9.74 0.63
C PHE A 421 -13.33 -10.80 1.01
N GLU A 422 -12.92 -12.06 1.06
CA GLU A 422 -13.84 -13.17 1.31
C GLU A 422 -13.21 -14.27 2.18
N ILE A 423 -14.04 -15.00 2.92
CA ILE A 423 -13.61 -16.21 3.64
C ILE A 423 -14.06 -17.42 2.83
N LYS A 424 -13.11 -18.26 2.40
CA LYS A 424 -13.39 -19.47 1.60
C LYS A 424 -13.68 -20.70 2.46
N SER A 425 -13.01 -20.83 3.59
CA SER A 425 -13.26 -21.93 4.53
C SER A 425 -12.89 -21.57 5.96
N LYS A 426 -13.56 -22.24 6.89
CA LYS A 426 -13.22 -22.30 8.32
C LYS A 426 -13.17 -23.78 8.67
N ILE A 427 -12.02 -24.26 9.16
CA ILE A 427 -11.81 -25.67 9.51
C ILE A 427 -11.42 -25.75 10.97
#